data_AF-Q0U6W9-F1
#
_entry.id   AF-Q0U6W9-F1
#
_cell.length_a   1.000
_cell.length_b   1.000
_cell.length_c   1.000
_cell.angle_alpha   90.00
_cell.angle_beta   90.00
_cell.angle_gamma   90.00
#
_symmetry.space_group_name_H-M   'P 1'
#
loop_
_entity.id
_entity.type
_entity.pdbx_description
1 polymer ?
#
loop_
_entity_poly.entity_id
_entity_poly.type
_entity_poly.pdbx_seq_one_letter_code
_entity_poly.pdbx_strand_id
1 'polypeptide(L)'
;MTLARNIIIFTVTVSLVTFIAFFGRLPAFRADECSNTPIGFLNRLFVDRIPSALRTLDVKLTNGRITNGASRLGHHLMYEKHLAVVVFFLGLVTACATLFLPNVWHLLGWHHRLLVCALLPQPYVFLYLSAKKNNQTYINAFNHAEQMRHYPYDRILYYPGNTCTTCKFLKPARSKHCSICKTCVSRADHHCIWVNNCLGRGNYKWFLALLLSTTVLLAYGAYLAYITLSPLAAKRYTKYERWYVYKPVPGSDPAAWSTYFGMRWHNFFTYVGIYLDVGGLQASGVGLLALLTWPLPFGLLAYHVYLIWAGMTTNESGKWSDWQEDMAEESRHILIRTASGQPPRTLPSRIRSVAKEDSFERVWNLAAVENVKVIMPSNQLSKSSTSQQQVQQSQQHARDVETSEHHASANASAGLNLNIFGALSGAFSSKSKKTTHTNADGSSLSQEEKHDQGMANAAARGQGNAYASAGAEERSLKAKGTEVGQKAVQGKRVDHLGIEA
;
A
#
# COMPACT_ATOMS: atom_id res chain seq x y z
N MET A 1 -12.03 37.77 -10.75
CA MET A 1 -10.69 37.23 -11.11
C MET A 1 -9.84 36.82 -9.91
N THR A 2 -9.86 37.56 -8.79
CA THR A 2 -9.11 37.21 -7.56
C THR A 2 -9.51 35.87 -6.95
N LEU A 3 -10.81 35.54 -6.87
CA LEU A 3 -11.28 34.27 -6.32
C LEU A 3 -10.81 33.07 -7.16
N ALA A 4 -11.02 33.11 -8.49
CA ALA A 4 -10.57 32.05 -9.39
C ALA A 4 -9.05 31.87 -9.36
N ARG A 5 -8.27 32.97 -9.33
CA ARG A 5 -6.82 32.93 -9.16
C ARG A 5 -6.41 32.23 -7.86
N ASN A 6 -7.07 32.56 -6.74
CA ASN A 6 -6.78 31.97 -5.44
C ASN A 6 -7.12 30.47 -5.40
N ILE A 7 -8.27 30.07 -5.96
CA ILE A 7 -8.66 28.65 -6.07
C ILE A 7 -7.61 27.88 -6.87
N ILE A 8 -7.13 28.43 -7.99
CA ILE A 8 -6.18 27.72 -8.85
C ILE A 8 -4.78 27.66 -8.24
N ILE A 9 -4.29 28.76 -7.66
CA ILE A 9 -3.03 28.74 -6.91
C ILE A 9 -3.13 27.67 -5.82
N PHE A 10 -4.23 27.65 -5.08
CA PHE A 10 -4.47 26.63 -4.07
C PHE A 10 -4.46 25.22 -4.66
N THR A 11 -5.21 24.95 -5.73
CA THR A 11 -5.26 23.63 -6.38
C THR A 11 -3.90 23.19 -6.91
N VAL A 12 -3.16 24.08 -7.59
CA VAL A 12 -1.82 23.77 -8.13
C VAL A 12 -0.83 23.55 -6.99
N THR A 13 -0.84 24.39 -5.96
CA THR A 13 0.01 24.24 -4.78
C THR A 13 -0.30 22.92 -4.06
N VAL A 14 -1.56 22.59 -3.82
CA VAL A 14 -1.96 21.33 -3.19
C VAL A 14 -1.55 20.15 -4.07
N SER A 15 -1.74 20.22 -5.39
CA SER A 15 -1.36 19.15 -6.32
C SER A 15 0.16 18.95 -6.36
N LEU A 16 0.93 20.04 -6.36
CA LEU A 16 2.40 20.02 -6.34
C LEU A 16 2.94 19.49 -5.00
N VAL A 17 2.39 19.95 -3.88
CA VAL A 17 2.75 19.44 -2.54
C VAL A 17 2.41 17.96 -2.44
N THR A 18 1.25 17.54 -2.93
CA THR A 18 0.85 16.13 -2.98
C THR A 18 1.82 15.33 -3.85
N PHE A 19 2.16 15.81 -5.04
CA PHE A 19 3.17 15.18 -5.90
C PHE A 19 4.52 15.06 -5.19
N ILE A 20 5.03 16.14 -4.59
CA ILE A 20 6.32 16.12 -3.90
C ILE A 20 6.29 15.16 -2.71
N ALA A 21 5.21 15.15 -1.92
CA ALA A 21 5.06 14.27 -0.76
C ALA A 21 5.05 12.78 -1.16
N PHE A 22 4.31 12.41 -2.21
CA PHE A 22 4.16 11.01 -2.64
C PHE A 22 5.31 10.52 -3.54
N PHE A 23 5.77 11.35 -4.48
CA PHE A 23 6.68 10.98 -5.56
C PHE A 23 8.12 11.47 -5.31
N GLY A 24 8.33 12.48 -4.46
CA GLY A 24 9.68 13.00 -4.19
C GLY A 24 10.60 12.04 -3.42
N ARG A 25 10.09 10.87 -3.03
CA ARG A 25 10.87 9.78 -2.43
C ARG A 25 11.48 8.79 -3.42
N LEU A 26 11.16 8.91 -4.70
CA LEU A 26 11.59 7.96 -5.71
C LEU A 26 13.09 8.07 -6.00
N PRO A 27 13.78 6.95 -6.28
CA PRO A 27 15.19 6.96 -6.63
C PRO A 27 15.52 7.91 -7.79
N ALA A 28 14.62 8.03 -8.77
CA ALA A 28 14.77 8.98 -9.89
C ALA A 28 14.89 10.46 -9.46
N PHE A 29 14.29 10.84 -8.32
CA PHE A 29 14.40 12.18 -7.73
C PHE A 29 15.37 12.24 -6.55
N ARG A 30 16.01 11.12 -6.21
CA ARG A 30 16.97 10.97 -5.11
C ARG A 30 18.32 10.41 -5.58
N ALA A 31 18.57 10.43 -6.89
CA ALA A 31 19.70 9.76 -7.48
C ALA A 31 21.01 10.23 -6.81
N ASP A 32 21.64 9.28 -6.13
CA ASP A 32 22.92 9.32 -5.44
C ASP A 32 23.00 10.07 -4.09
N GLU A 33 23.73 9.45 -3.16
CA GLU A 33 24.04 9.93 -1.79
C GLU A 33 24.63 11.36 -1.72
N CYS A 34 25.03 11.92 -2.86
CA CYS A 34 25.60 13.26 -3.01
C CYS A 34 24.78 14.24 -3.88
N SER A 35 23.67 13.82 -4.52
CA SER A 35 22.91 14.68 -5.44
C SER A 35 21.49 14.94 -4.92
N ASN A 36 21.30 16.11 -4.31
CA ASN A 36 19.99 16.57 -3.84
C ASN A 36 19.24 17.27 -4.96
N THR A 37 18.42 16.52 -5.70
CA THR A 37 17.47 17.18 -6.60
C THR A 37 16.55 18.13 -5.79
N PRO A 38 16.09 19.24 -6.38
CA PRO A 38 15.16 20.16 -5.71
C PRO A 38 13.90 19.46 -5.20
N ILE A 39 13.40 18.47 -5.94
CA ILE A 39 12.22 17.69 -5.58
C ILE A 39 12.50 16.82 -4.35
N GLY A 40 13.65 16.13 -4.31
CA GLY A 40 14.07 15.33 -3.16
C GLY A 40 14.30 16.19 -1.90
N PHE A 41 14.82 17.41 -2.07
CA PHE A 41 14.94 18.39 -0.98
C PHE A 41 13.58 18.81 -0.44
N LEU A 42 12.65 19.20 -1.31
CA LEU A 42 11.31 19.61 -0.90
C LEU A 42 10.54 18.47 -0.23
N ASN A 43 10.73 17.24 -0.69
CA ASN A 43 10.14 16.06 -0.05
C ASN A 43 10.62 15.90 1.40
N ARG A 44 11.93 15.95 1.66
CA ARG A 44 12.45 15.90 3.04
C ARG A 44 12.03 17.10 3.87
N LEU A 45 11.89 18.28 3.24
CA LEU A 45 11.39 19.46 3.92
C LEU A 45 9.95 19.23 4.43
N PHE A 46 9.05 18.76 3.55
CA PHE A 46 7.64 18.56 3.88
C PHE A 46 7.36 17.33 4.74
N VAL A 47 8.08 16.23 4.55
CA VAL A 47 7.79 14.94 5.20
C VAL A 47 8.59 14.76 6.49
N ASP A 48 9.80 15.30 6.58
CA ASP A 48 10.68 15.07 7.74
C ASP A 48 10.89 16.35 8.56
N ARG A 49 11.41 17.41 7.94
CA ARG A 49 11.87 18.61 8.66
C ARG A 49 10.73 19.44 9.23
N ILE A 50 9.70 19.74 8.45
CA ILE A 50 8.53 20.51 8.91
C ILE A 50 7.80 19.76 10.03
N PRO A 51 7.44 18.47 9.91
CA PRO A 51 6.82 17.73 11.00
C PRO A 51 7.70 17.64 12.25
N SER A 52 9.01 17.47 12.11
CA SER A 52 9.96 17.44 13.23
C SER A 52 10.05 18.79 13.95
N ALA A 53 10.06 19.89 13.18
CA ALA A 53 10.03 21.25 13.73
C ALA A 53 8.72 21.54 14.46
N LEU A 54 7.57 21.17 13.86
CA LEU A 54 6.25 21.28 14.49
C LEU A 54 6.15 20.44 15.77
N ARG A 55 6.69 19.22 15.78
CA ARG A 55 6.77 18.38 16.98
C ARG A 55 7.63 19.03 18.07
N THR A 56 8.77 19.59 17.71
CA THR A 56 9.66 20.29 18.66
C THR A 56 8.96 21.51 19.26
N LEU A 57 8.24 22.27 18.43
CA LEU A 57 7.45 23.41 18.85
C LEU A 57 6.29 22.99 19.76
N ASP A 58 5.59 21.91 19.42
CA ASP A 58 4.49 21.37 20.21
C ASP A 58 4.95 20.81 21.57
N VAL A 59 6.11 20.16 21.63
CA VAL A 59 6.74 19.76 22.89
C VAL A 59 7.06 20.98 23.76
N LYS A 60 7.57 22.06 23.16
CA LYS A 60 7.85 23.32 23.89
C LYS A 60 6.59 24.05 24.36
N LEU A 61 5.53 24.08 23.55
CA LEU A 61 4.33 24.89 23.83
C LEU A 61 3.24 24.14 24.60
N THR A 62 3.03 22.86 24.30
CA THR A 62 1.90 22.09 24.85
C THR A 62 2.32 20.78 25.53
N ASN A 63 3.63 20.56 25.69
CA ASN A 63 4.20 19.29 26.15
C ASN A 63 3.80 18.11 25.24
N GLY A 64 3.73 18.35 23.93
CA GLY A 64 3.51 17.31 22.92
C GLY A 64 2.05 16.87 22.77
N ARG A 65 1.08 17.58 23.37
CA ARG A 65 -0.34 17.16 23.37
C ARG A 65 -0.92 17.12 21.95
N ILE A 66 -0.57 18.08 21.09
CA ILE A 66 -1.12 18.16 19.73
C ILE A 66 -0.59 17.02 18.87
N THR A 67 0.72 16.81 18.87
CA THR A 67 1.39 15.75 18.09
C THR A 67 0.94 14.38 18.56
N ASN A 68 0.84 14.17 19.88
CA ASN A 68 0.34 12.92 20.44
C ASN A 68 -1.15 12.70 20.15
N GLY A 69 -1.96 13.77 20.13
CA GLY A 69 -3.37 13.72 19.74
C GLY A 69 -3.55 13.37 18.25
N ALA A 70 -2.82 14.07 17.38
CA ALA A 70 -2.84 13.86 15.93
C ALA A 70 -2.32 12.47 15.55
N SER A 71 -1.25 12.00 16.20
CA SER A 71 -0.72 10.65 16.00
C SER A 71 -1.72 9.57 16.44
N ARG A 72 -2.35 9.73 17.61
CA ARG A 72 -3.42 8.83 18.07
C ARG A 72 -4.61 8.80 17.11
N LEU A 73 -5.06 9.97 16.65
CA LEU A 73 -6.13 10.08 15.67
C LEU A 73 -5.74 9.42 14.35
N GLY A 74 -4.54 9.69 13.83
CA GLY A 74 -4.03 9.05 12.62
C GLY A 74 -3.92 7.54 12.76
N HIS A 75 -3.45 7.05 13.90
CA HIS A 75 -3.38 5.62 14.19
C HIS A 75 -4.78 4.99 14.20
N HIS A 76 -5.72 5.61 14.91
CA HIS A 76 -7.12 5.19 14.92
C HIS A 76 -7.72 5.18 13.51
N LEU A 77 -7.49 6.24 12.72
CA LEU A 77 -8.03 6.38 11.37
C LEU A 77 -7.46 5.41 10.33
N MET A 78 -6.25 4.90 10.56
CA MET A 78 -5.51 4.10 9.55
C MET A 78 -5.32 2.64 9.96
N TYR A 79 -5.28 2.33 11.26
CA TYR A 79 -4.92 1.00 11.78
C TYR A 79 -6.00 0.38 12.66
N GLU A 80 -7.13 1.06 12.84
CA GLU A 80 -8.28 0.51 13.54
C GLU A 80 -9.50 0.42 12.62
N LYS A 81 -10.45 -0.44 13.00
CA LYS A 81 -11.65 -0.65 12.23
C LYS A 81 -12.71 0.38 12.64
N HIS A 82 -12.98 1.37 11.80
CA HIS A 82 -14.02 2.38 12.03
C HIS A 82 -14.71 2.77 10.72
N LEU A 83 -15.92 3.35 10.84
CA LEU A 83 -16.72 3.73 9.66
C LEU A 83 -16.43 5.15 9.13
N ALA A 84 -15.62 5.95 9.84
CA ALA A 84 -15.41 7.36 9.49
C ALA A 84 -15.02 7.61 8.01
N VAL A 85 -14.08 6.84 7.46
CA VAL A 85 -13.64 6.99 6.06
C VAL A 85 -14.71 6.58 5.06
N VAL A 86 -15.48 5.53 5.36
CA VAL A 86 -16.61 5.09 4.54
C VAL A 86 -17.72 6.14 4.54
N VAL A 87 -18.08 6.67 5.72
CA VAL A 87 -19.07 7.75 5.87
C VAL A 87 -18.61 9.01 5.15
N PHE A 88 -17.33 9.36 5.25
CA PHE A 88 -16.74 10.48 4.53
C PHE A 88 -16.86 10.30 3.01
N PHE A 89 -16.50 9.13 2.47
CA PHE A 89 -16.62 8.84 1.04
C PHE A 89 -18.07 8.92 0.56
N LEU A 90 -19.00 8.28 1.27
CA LEU A 90 -20.43 8.31 0.94
C LEU A 90 -21.01 9.74 1.05
N GLY A 91 -20.60 10.47 2.08
CA GLY A 91 -20.96 11.87 2.28
C GLY A 91 -20.46 12.75 1.14
N LEU A 92 -19.23 12.55 0.67
CA LEU A 92 -18.65 13.29 -0.45
C LEU A 92 -19.42 13.04 -1.75
N VAL A 93 -19.67 11.77 -2.11
CA VAL A 93 -20.44 11.44 -3.34
C VAL A 93 -21.84 12.04 -3.28
N THR A 94 -22.51 11.91 -2.12
CA THR A 94 -23.87 12.44 -1.91
C THR A 94 -23.88 13.97 -1.98
N ALA A 95 -22.95 14.64 -1.30
CA ALA A 95 -22.83 16.09 -1.32
C ALA A 95 -22.59 16.60 -2.75
N CYS A 96 -21.65 16.01 -3.49
CA CYS A 96 -21.40 16.35 -4.89
C CYS A 96 -22.65 16.17 -5.75
N ALA A 97 -23.38 15.05 -5.62
CA ALA A 97 -24.61 14.81 -6.37
C ALA A 97 -25.71 15.83 -6.03
N THR A 98 -25.90 16.14 -4.74
CA THR A 98 -26.91 17.11 -4.28
C THR A 98 -26.60 18.55 -4.68
N LEU A 99 -25.32 18.93 -4.75
CA LEU A 99 -24.92 20.25 -5.24
C LEU A 99 -25.05 20.34 -6.78
N PHE A 100 -24.63 19.29 -7.48
CA PHE A 100 -24.53 19.31 -8.93
C PHE A 100 -25.88 19.13 -9.62
N LEU A 101 -26.63 18.06 -9.28
CA LEU A 101 -27.79 17.63 -10.06
C LEU A 101 -28.90 18.68 -10.14
N PRO A 102 -29.35 19.34 -9.06
CA PRO A 102 -30.42 20.34 -9.15
C PRO A 102 -30.11 21.48 -10.12
N ASN A 103 -28.83 21.87 -10.22
CA ASN A 103 -28.38 22.96 -11.08
C ASN A 103 -28.34 22.58 -12.56
N VAL A 104 -28.08 21.31 -12.89
CA VAL A 104 -27.95 20.87 -14.29
C VAL A 104 -29.13 20.06 -14.79
N TRP A 105 -30.00 19.55 -13.91
CA TRP A 105 -31.05 18.56 -14.26
C TRP A 105 -31.96 19.01 -15.40
N HIS A 106 -32.37 20.28 -15.37
CA HIS A 106 -33.25 20.88 -16.38
C HIS A 106 -32.55 21.04 -17.73
N LEU A 107 -31.22 21.16 -17.75
CA LEU A 107 -30.40 21.25 -18.96
C LEU A 107 -30.10 19.87 -19.59
N LEU A 108 -30.30 18.79 -18.84
CA LEU A 108 -30.02 17.44 -19.31
C LEU A 108 -31.14 16.90 -20.20
N GLY A 109 -30.76 16.31 -21.34
CA GLY A 109 -31.64 15.48 -22.15
C GLY A 109 -32.07 14.19 -21.42
N TRP A 110 -33.14 13.55 -21.90
CA TRP A 110 -33.75 12.40 -21.21
C TRP A 110 -32.79 11.22 -21.04
N HIS A 111 -31.94 10.94 -22.05
CA HIS A 111 -30.93 9.87 -21.97
C HIS A 111 -29.94 10.10 -20.82
N HIS A 112 -29.49 11.34 -20.62
CA HIS A 112 -28.58 11.69 -19.54
C HIS A 112 -29.25 11.53 -18.18
N ARG A 113 -30.54 11.87 -18.05
CA ARG A 113 -31.29 11.66 -16.80
C ARG A 113 -31.38 10.17 -16.46
N LEU A 114 -31.66 9.31 -17.44
CA LEU A 114 -31.68 7.86 -17.24
C LEU A 114 -30.30 7.32 -16.84
N LEU A 115 -29.23 7.76 -17.52
CA LEU A 115 -27.87 7.35 -17.19
C LEU A 115 -27.45 7.80 -15.79
N VAL A 116 -27.80 9.02 -15.38
CA VAL A 116 -27.57 9.48 -14.00
C VAL A 116 -28.28 8.58 -12.99
N CYS A 117 -29.56 8.28 -13.21
CA CYS A 117 -30.32 7.38 -12.34
C CYS A 117 -29.71 5.97 -12.28
N ALA A 118 -29.11 5.49 -13.37
CA ALA A 118 -28.49 4.18 -13.43
C ALA A 118 -27.07 4.13 -12.81
N LEU A 119 -26.27 5.18 -13.00
CA LEU A 119 -24.86 5.22 -12.58
C LEU A 119 -24.69 5.67 -11.12
N LEU A 120 -25.47 6.65 -10.66
CA LEU A 120 -25.30 7.23 -9.33
C LEU A 120 -25.42 6.19 -8.19
N PRO A 121 -26.34 5.22 -8.21
CA PRO A 121 -26.44 4.21 -7.14
C PRO A 121 -25.28 3.19 -7.12
N GLN A 122 -24.54 3.02 -8.23
CA GLN A 122 -23.60 1.91 -8.36
C GLN A 122 -22.45 1.95 -7.35
N PRO A 123 -21.75 3.09 -7.12
CA PRO A 123 -20.69 3.13 -6.10
C PRO A 123 -21.19 2.79 -4.71
N TYR A 124 -22.42 3.19 -4.35
CA TYR A 124 -23.03 2.84 -3.05
C TYR A 124 -23.23 1.32 -2.92
N VAL A 125 -23.81 0.70 -3.97
CA VAL A 125 -24.07 -0.75 -3.99
C VAL A 125 -22.78 -1.54 -3.96
N PHE A 126 -21.80 -1.21 -4.81
CA PHE A 126 -20.53 -1.94 -4.86
C PHE A 126 -19.64 -1.70 -3.64
N LEU A 127 -19.74 -0.53 -3.00
CA LEU A 127 -19.13 -0.28 -1.71
C LEU A 127 -19.72 -1.20 -0.65
N TYR A 128 -21.05 -1.28 -0.55
CA TYR A 128 -21.72 -2.19 0.36
C TYR A 128 -21.33 -3.65 0.13
N LEU A 129 -21.33 -4.11 -1.12
CA LEU A 129 -20.96 -5.49 -1.46
C LEU A 129 -19.48 -5.79 -1.17
N SER A 130 -18.60 -4.81 -1.34
CA SER A 130 -17.18 -4.92 -0.97
C SER A 130 -16.97 -4.95 0.56
N ALA A 131 -17.72 -4.13 1.28
CA ALA A 131 -17.66 -3.99 2.74
C ALA A 131 -18.32 -5.17 3.48
N LYS A 132 -19.25 -5.88 2.83
CA LYS A 132 -19.98 -7.01 3.42
C LYS A 132 -19.03 -8.16 3.76
N LYS A 133 -19.01 -8.55 5.04
CA LYS A 133 -18.30 -9.75 5.51
C LYS A 133 -18.90 -10.99 4.84
N ASN A 134 -18.03 -11.88 4.34
CA ASN A 134 -18.46 -13.11 3.69
C ASN A 134 -17.48 -14.27 4.01
N ASN A 135 -17.99 -15.50 3.93
CA ASN A 135 -17.25 -16.72 4.28
C ASN A 135 -16.25 -17.16 3.19
N GLN A 136 -16.24 -16.53 2.01
CA GLN A 136 -15.23 -16.81 0.99
C GLN A 136 -13.97 -15.96 1.20
N THR A 137 -14.10 -14.77 1.80
CA THR A 137 -12.99 -13.87 2.14
C THR A 137 -12.40 -14.24 3.50
N TYR A 138 -13.21 -14.55 4.51
CA TYR A 138 -12.75 -14.77 5.87
C TYR A 138 -12.67 -16.25 6.24
N ILE A 139 -11.51 -16.66 6.75
CA ILE A 139 -11.22 -18.05 7.13
C ILE A 139 -11.57 -18.24 8.60
N ASN A 140 -12.39 -19.25 8.88
CA ASN A 140 -12.78 -19.70 10.21
C ASN A 140 -12.65 -21.24 10.28
N ALA A 141 -12.90 -21.82 11.46
CA ALA A 141 -12.76 -23.27 11.65
C ALA A 141 -13.66 -24.10 10.71
N PHE A 142 -14.86 -23.59 10.38
CA PHE A 142 -15.84 -24.32 9.57
C PHE A 142 -15.47 -24.38 8.09
N ASN A 143 -14.90 -23.32 7.52
CA ASN A 143 -14.52 -23.27 6.10
C ASN A 143 -13.03 -23.56 5.86
N HIS A 144 -12.23 -23.76 6.91
CA HIS A 144 -10.77 -23.92 6.81
C HIS A 144 -10.38 -25.03 5.83
N ALA A 145 -11.00 -26.21 5.94
CA ALA A 145 -10.72 -27.35 5.08
C ALA A 145 -11.02 -27.07 3.60
N GLU A 146 -12.08 -26.32 3.31
CA GLU A 146 -12.40 -25.87 1.95
C GLU A 146 -11.34 -24.89 1.45
N GLN A 147 -10.96 -23.91 2.28
CA GLN A 147 -9.97 -22.88 1.93
C GLN A 147 -8.59 -23.48 1.65
N MET A 148 -8.20 -24.55 2.36
CA MET A 148 -6.96 -25.29 2.12
C MET A 148 -6.88 -25.91 0.71
N ARG A 149 -8.03 -26.21 0.08
CA ARG A 149 -8.09 -26.87 -1.24
C ARG A 149 -8.03 -25.89 -2.42
N HIS A 150 -8.26 -24.60 -2.19
CA HIS A 150 -8.41 -23.63 -3.28
C HIS A 150 -7.12 -23.30 -4.02
N TYR A 151 -5.98 -23.30 -3.34
CA TYR A 151 -4.70 -22.92 -3.91
C TYR A 151 -3.60 -23.87 -3.43
N PRO A 152 -2.79 -24.45 -4.33
CA PRO A 152 -1.64 -25.24 -3.93
C PRO A 152 -0.54 -24.33 -3.35
N TYR A 153 0.30 -24.89 -2.48
CA TYR A 153 1.53 -24.23 -2.03
C TYR A 153 2.55 -24.21 -3.17
N ASP A 154 3.08 -23.03 -3.49
CA ASP A 154 4.07 -22.86 -4.57
C ASP A 154 5.51 -23.17 -4.11
N ARG A 155 5.75 -23.27 -2.79
CA ARG A 155 7.09 -23.44 -2.19
C ARG A 155 8.08 -22.36 -2.63
N ILE A 156 7.58 -21.18 -2.97
CA ILE A 156 8.38 -20.00 -3.28
C ILE A 156 7.96 -18.85 -2.36
N LEU A 157 6.68 -18.49 -2.38
CA LEU A 157 6.08 -17.49 -1.49
C LEU A 157 5.26 -18.13 -0.37
N TYR A 158 4.77 -19.35 -0.59
CA TYR A 158 3.87 -20.07 0.29
C TYR A 158 4.36 -21.51 0.48
N TYR A 159 4.86 -21.79 1.68
CA TYR A 159 5.30 -23.11 2.09
C TYR A 159 4.23 -23.82 2.94
N PRO A 160 4.10 -25.16 2.83
CA PRO A 160 3.25 -25.92 3.73
C PRO A 160 3.82 -25.90 5.15
N GLY A 161 2.98 -26.17 6.15
CA GLY A 161 3.37 -26.24 7.57
C GLY A 161 3.25 -24.93 8.35
N ASN A 162 3.10 -23.79 7.68
CA ASN A 162 2.99 -22.49 8.35
C ASN A 162 1.63 -22.31 9.04
N THR A 163 1.62 -22.17 10.36
CA THR A 163 0.40 -21.95 11.15
C THR A 163 0.22 -20.47 11.49
N CYS A 164 -1.03 -20.02 11.62
CA CYS A 164 -1.31 -18.68 12.10
C CYS A 164 -1.24 -18.67 13.63
N THR A 165 -0.32 -17.88 14.18
CA THR A 165 -0.15 -17.74 15.64
C THR A 165 -1.38 -17.19 16.35
N THR A 166 -2.18 -16.34 15.69
CA THR A 166 -3.42 -15.78 16.25
C THR A 166 -4.62 -16.72 16.05
N CYS A 167 -4.83 -17.23 14.84
CA CYS A 167 -6.02 -18.04 14.52
C CYS A 167 -5.87 -19.54 14.82
N LYS A 168 -4.65 -20.00 15.15
CA LYS A 168 -4.32 -21.37 15.58
C LYS A 168 -4.71 -22.47 14.58
N PHE A 169 -4.62 -22.18 13.30
CA PHE A 169 -4.76 -23.19 12.23
C PHE A 169 -3.67 -23.03 11.16
N LEU A 170 -3.49 -24.08 10.36
CA LEU A 170 -2.57 -24.10 9.22
C LEU A 170 -3.00 -23.05 8.17
N LYS A 171 -2.11 -22.13 7.77
CA LYS A 171 -2.43 -21.05 6.82
C LYS A 171 -2.62 -21.65 5.42
N PRO A 172 -3.81 -21.49 4.79
CA PRO A 172 -3.95 -21.84 3.38
C PRO A 172 -3.00 -21.02 2.49
N ALA A 173 -2.59 -21.57 1.35
CA ALA A 173 -1.78 -20.82 0.40
C ALA A 173 -2.49 -19.52 -0.03
N ARG A 174 -1.72 -18.45 -0.26
CA ARG A 174 -2.24 -17.11 -0.58
C ARG A 174 -3.08 -16.44 0.53
N SER A 175 -3.16 -17.01 1.73
CA SER A 175 -3.84 -16.38 2.87
C SER A 175 -2.90 -15.48 3.68
N LYS A 176 -3.48 -14.52 4.41
CA LYS A 176 -2.76 -13.66 5.37
C LYS A 176 -3.63 -13.31 6.56
N HIS A 177 -3.05 -13.28 7.75
CA HIS A 177 -3.72 -12.76 8.94
C HIS A 177 -3.76 -11.23 8.88
N CYS A 178 -4.95 -10.66 8.95
CA CYS A 178 -5.11 -9.21 9.07
C CYS A 178 -5.24 -8.84 10.55
N SER A 179 -4.29 -8.05 11.06
CA SER A 179 -4.30 -7.54 12.44
C SER A 179 -5.44 -6.56 12.72
N ILE A 180 -5.99 -5.91 11.69
CA ILE A 180 -7.14 -4.99 11.82
C ILE A 180 -8.45 -5.79 11.91
N CYS A 181 -8.65 -6.75 11.01
CA CYS A 181 -9.84 -7.61 11.03
C CYS A 181 -9.78 -8.76 12.04
N LYS A 182 -8.61 -9.03 12.64
CA LYS A 182 -8.35 -10.09 13.62
C LYS A 182 -8.68 -11.50 13.12
N THR A 183 -8.40 -11.76 11.84
CA THR A 183 -8.73 -13.03 11.19
C THR A 183 -7.90 -13.24 9.94
N CYS A 184 -7.73 -14.50 9.54
CA CYS A 184 -7.08 -14.83 8.27
C CYS A 184 -8.01 -14.59 7.10
N VAL A 185 -7.46 -13.99 6.06
CA VAL A 185 -8.16 -13.65 4.82
C VAL A 185 -7.68 -14.58 3.71
N SER A 186 -8.61 -15.20 2.99
CA SER A 186 -8.33 -16.09 1.86
C SER A 186 -8.02 -15.29 0.59
N ARG A 187 -6.97 -15.70 -0.14
CA ARG A 187 -6.38 -14.94 -1.25
C ARG A 187 -6.30 -13.45 -0.90
N ALA A 188 -5.61 -13.15 0.20
CA ALA A 188 -5.59 -11.83 0.78
C ALA A 188 -4.92 -10.84 -0.18
N ASP A 189 -5.64 -9.79 -0.54
CA ASP A 189 -5.11 -8.70 -1.36
C ASP A 189 -4.56 -7.60 -0.45
N HIS A 190 -5.45 -6.87 0.25
CA HIS A 190 -5.07 -5.88 1.24
C HIS A 190 -6.22 -5.57 2.20
N HIS A 191 -5.93 -4.83 3.27
CA HIS A 191 -6.98 -4.21 4.08
C HIS A 191 -7.28 -2.83 3.51
N CYS A 192 -8.54 -2.60 3.12
CA CYS A 192 -8.93 -1.36 2.47
C CYS A 192 -9.77 -0.52 3.44
N ILE A 193 -9.20 0.59 3.89
CA ILE A 193 -9.86 1.56 4.77
C ILE A 193 -11.11 2.18 4.13
N TRP A 194 -11.11 2.33 2.79
CA TRP A 194 -12.22 2.90 2.03
C TRP A 194 -13.46 2.01 1.98
N VAL A 195 -13.28 0.70 2.19
CA VAL A 195 -14.40 -0.26 2.34
C VAL A 195 -14.54 -0.77 3.78
N ASN A 196 -13.69 -0.30 4.69
CA ASN A 196 -13.56 -0.76 6.09
C ASN A 196 -13.56 -2.30 6.22
N ASN A 197 -12.88 -2.97 5.29
CA ASN A 197 -12.93 -4.42 5.13
C ASN A 197 -11.66 -4.96 4.45
N CYS A 198 -11.34 -6.24 4.67
CA CYS A 198 -10.30 -6.88 3.88
C CYS A 198 -10.82 -7.28 2.51
N LEU A 199 -10.01 -7.05 1.49
CA LEU A 199 -10.24 -7.56 0.15
C LEU A 199 -9.54 -8.90 -0.02
N GLY A 200 -10.30 -9.89 -0.48
CA GLY A 200 -9.81 -11.23 -0.76
C GLY A 200 -10.75 -11.96 -1.70
N ARG A 201 -10.68 -13.29 -1.71
CA ARG A 201 -11.35 -14.14 -2.72
C ARG A 201 -12.83 -13.81 -2.95
N GLY A 202 -13.61 -13.59 -1.89
CA GLY A 202 -15.08 -13.45 -1.97
C GLY A 202 -15.62 -12.08 -2.38
N ASN A 203 -14.83 -11.02 -2.21
CA ASN A 203 -15.27 -9.63 -2.41
C ASN A 203 -14.40 -8.81 -3.38
N TYR A 204 -13.27 -9.35 -3.84
CA TYR A 204 -12.38 -8.64 -4.76
C TYR A 204 -13.08 -8.17 -6.05
N LYS A 205 -13.99 -8.97 -6.61
CA LYS A 205 -14.78 -8.57 -7.80
C LYS A 205 -15.65 -7.32 -7.58
N TRP A 206 -16.21 -7.17 -6.38
CA TRP A 206 -17.04 -6.01 -6.03
C TRP A 206 -16.19 -4.77 -5.84
N PHE A 207 -14.95 -4.93 -5.38
CA PHE A 207 -14.01 -3.83 -5.29
C PHE A 207 -13.60 -3.33 -6.68
N LEU A 208 -13.37 -4.23 -7.65
CA LEU A 208 -13.13 -3.83 -9.04
C LEU A 208 -14.34 -3.09 -9.64
N ALA A 209 -15.56 -3.58 -9.36
CA ALA A 209 -16.79 -2.91 -9.78
C ALA A 209 -16.98 -1.54 -9.10
N LEU A 210 -16.58 -1.39 -7.83
CA LEU A 210 -16.56 -0.12 -7.12
C LEU A 210 -15.59 0.87 -7.78
N LEU A 211 -14.37 0.44 -8.10
CA LEU A 211 -13.38 1.29 -8.79
C LEU A 211 -13.92 1.73 -10.16
N LEU A 212 -14.42 0.79 -10.96
CA LEU A 212 -14.98 1.08 -12.28
C LEU A 212 -16.17 2.04 -12.22
N SER A 213 -17.16 1.75 -11.38
CA SER A 213 -18.34 2.60 -11.24
C SER A 213 -18.00 3.99 -10.72
N THR A 214 -17.03 4.12 -9.81
CA THR A 214 -16.56 5.42 -9.30
C THR A 214 -15.83 6.19 -10.41
N THR A 215 -14.95 5.54 -11.18
CA THR A 215 -14.30 6.16 -12.35
C THR A 215 -15.32 6.66 -13.35
N VAL A 216 -16.28 5.82 -13.72
CA VAL A 216 -17.32 6.18 -14.70
C VAL A 216 -18.17 7.33 -14.18
N LEU A 217 -18.59 7.29 -12.90
CA LEU A 217 -19.39 8.36 -12.31
C LEU A 217 -18.65 9.71 -12.32
N LEU A 218 -17.37 9.74 -11.96
CA LEU A 218 -16.58 10.99 -11.94
C LEU A 218 -16.30 11.50 -13.36
N ALA A 219 -15.88 10.63 -14.28
CA ALA A 219 -15.63 11.01 -15.66
C ALA A 219 -16.92 11.50 -16.34
N TYR A 220 -18.04 10.83 -16.08
CA TYR A 220 -19.35 11.22 -16.60
C TYR A 220 -19.86 12.52 -15.97
N GLY A 221 -19.67 12.73 -14.67
CA GLY A 221 -19.99 13.99 -14.00
C GLY A 221 -19.23 15.18 -14.58
N ALA A 222 -17.93 15.02 -14.85
CA ALA A 222 -17.12 16.01 -15.53
C ALA A 222 -17.61 16.29 -16.96
N TYR A 223 -17.96 15.24 -17.70
CA TYR A 223 -18.54 15.35 -19.04
C TYR A 223 -19.89 16.07 -19.02
N LEU A 224 -20.79 15.73 -18.10
CA LEU A 224 -22.09 16.41 -17.93
C LEU A 224 -21.90 17.90 -17.62
N ALA A 225 -20.95 18.25 -16.75
CA ALA A 225 -20.62 19.63 -16.46
C ALA A 225 -20.15 20.36 -17.72
N TYR A 226 -19.27 19.74 -18.52
CA TYR A 226 -18.78 20.31 -19.76
C TYR A 226 -19.91 20.55 -20.76
N ILE A 227 -20.74 19.55 -21.08
CA ILE A 227 -21.78 19.70 -22.11
C ILE A 227 -22.90 20.67 -21.72
N THR A 228 -23.23 20.76 -20.43
CA THR A 228 -24.30 21.66 -19.95
C THR A 228 -23.82 23.10 -19.84
N LEU A 229 -22.57 23.31 -19.42
CA LEU A 229 -22.03 24.65 -19.19
C LEU A 229 -21.39 25.26 -20.45
N SER A 230 -20.89 24.46 -21.40
CA SER A 230 -20.22 24.98 -22.61
C SER A 230 -21.06 25.97 -23.41
N PRO A 231 -22.36 25.72 -23.70
CA PRO A 231 -23.18 26.67 -24.44
C PRO A 231 -23.39 27.98 -23.67
N LEU A 232 -23.54 27.89 -22.35
CA LEU A 232 -23.74 29.03 -21.48
C LEU A 232 -22.45 29.87 -21.35
N ALA A 233 -21.31 29.19 -21.25
CA ALA A 233 -19.99 29.81 -21.25
C ALA A 233 -19.70 30.51 -22.59
N ALA A 234 -20.04 29.91 -23.73
CA ALA A 234 -19.90 30.52 -25.05
C ALA A 234 -20.78 31.78 -25.20
N LYS A 235 -22.03 31.74 -24.70
CA LYS A 235 -22.92 32.91 -24.67
C LYS A 235 -22.37 34.02 -23.76
N ARG A 236 -21.76 33.66 -22.62
CA ARG A 236 -21.11 34.62 -21.72
C ARG A 236 -19.86 35.23 -22.34
N TYR A 237 -19.05 34.43 -23.04
CA TYR A 237 -17.86 34.90 -23.75
C TYR A 237 -18.23 35.92 -24.82
N THR A 238 -19.13 35.55 -25.75
CA THR A 238 -19.56 36.42 -26.86
C THR A 238 -20.18 37.74 -26.37
N LYS A 239 -21.00 37.70 -25.32
CA LYS A 239 -21.62 38.91 -24.75
C LYS A 239 -20.59 39.90 -24.17
N TYR A 240 -19.44 39.43 -23.69
CA TYR A 240 -18.43 40.27 -23.05
C TYR A 240 -17.05 40.09 -23.67
N GLU A 241 -16.99 39.77 -24.97
CA GLU A 241 -15.77 39.38 -25.68
C GLU A 241 -14.64 40.39 -25.49
N ARG A 242 -14.96 41.69 -25.59
CA ARG A 242 -14.00 42.79 -25.40
C ARG A 242 -13.25 42.76 -24.07
N TRP A 243 -13.81 42.15 -23.02
CA TRP A 243 -13.19 41.98 -21.70
C TRP A 243 -12.31 40.73 -21.60
N TYR A 244 -12.54 39.75 -22.48
CA TYR A 244 -11.92 38.43 -22.43
C TYR A 244 -10.82 38.22 -23.47
N VAL A 245 -10.80 39.02 -24.54
CA VAL A 245 -9.77 38.93 -25.58
C VAL A 245 -8.37 39.19 -24.98
N TYR A 246 -7.43 38.29 -25.28
CA TYR A 246 -6.02 38.46 -24.92
C TYR A 246 -5.43 39.67 -25.66
N LYS A 247 -4.79 40.57 -24.92
CA LYS A 247 -4.07 41.72 -25.48
C LYS A 247 -2.57 41.56 -25.20
N PRO A 248 -1.75 41.26 -26.22
CA PRO A 248 -0.30 41.15 -26.02
C PRO A 248 0.30 42.50 -25.62
N VAL A 249 1.46 42.45 -24.96
CA VAL A 249 2.21 43.66 -24.62
C VAL A 249 2.67 44.34 -25.91
N PRO A 250 2.51 45.66 -26.07
CA PRO A 250 2.97 46.36 -27.27
C PRO A 250 4.46 46.07 -27.55
N GLY A 251 4.78 45.66 -28.78
CA GLY A 251 6.13 45.29 -29.19
C GLY A 251 6.55 43.85 -28.89
N SER A 252 5.69 43.01 -28.30
CA SER A 252 5.99 41.58 -28.13
C SER A 252 5.93 40.83 -29.46
N ASP A 253 6.92 39.99 -29.74
CA ASP A 253 6.91 39.08 -30.89
C ASP A 253 5.78 38.02 -30.73
N PRO A 254 4.83 37.92 -31.67
CA PRO A 254 3.78 36.89 -31.66
C PRO A 254 4.30 35.45 -31.74
N ALA A 255 5.48 35.23 -32.34
CA ALA A 255 6.10 33.92 -32.46
C ALA A 255 6.90 33.50 -31.22
N ALA A 256 7.13 34.43 -30.28
CA ALA A 256 7.85 34.14 -29.06
C ALA A 256 7.08 33.17 -28.15
N TRP A 257 7.81 32.24 -27.54
CA TRP A 257 7.27 31.28 -26.58
C TRP A 257 6.59 31.96 -25.38
N SER A 258 7.09 33.12 -24.94
CA SER A 258 6.49 33.91 -23.86
C SER A 258 5.10 34.42 -24.22
N THR A 259 4.91 34.93 -25.43
CA THR A 259 3.61 35.40 -25.95
C THR A 259 2.64 34.23 -26.13
N TYR A 260 3.11 33.10 -26.68
CA TYR A 260 2.32 31.88 -26.82
C TYR A 260 1.81 31.37 -25.47
N PHE A 261 2.70 31.20 -24.48
CA PHE A 261 2.31 30.77 -23.15
C PHE A 261 1.43 31.79 -22.44
N GLY A 262 1.72 33.09 -22.59
CA GLY A 262 0.88 34.17 -22.05
C GLY A 262 -0.55 34.08 -22.56
N MET A 263 -0.73 33.88 -23.87
CA MET A 263 -2.03 33.68 -24.50
C MET A 263 -2.73 32.42 -24.01
N ARG A 264 -2.02 31.27 -23.94
CA ARG A 264 -2.58 30.00 -23.45
C ARG A 264 -3.04 30.11 -22.00
N TRP A 265 -2.24 30.72 -21.13
CA TRP A 265 -2.59 30.97 -19.73
C TRP A 265 -3.78 31.90 -19.61
N HIS A 266 -3.76 33.03 -20.32
CA HIS A 266 -4.88 33.96 -20.33
C HIS A 266 -6.19 33.29 -20.75
N ASN A 267 -6.18 32.54 -21.85
CA ASN A 267 -7.35 31.83 -22.34
C ASN A 267 -7.83 30.78 -21.33
N PHE A 268 -6.91 29.99 -20.77
CA PHE A 268 -7.23 29.00 -19.75
C PHE A 268 -7.93 29.66 -18.54
N PHE A 269 -7.34 30.70 -17.97
CA PHE A 269 -7.91 31.39 -16.80
C PHE A 269 -9.24 32.08 -17.13
N THR A 270 -9.36 32.62 -18.34
CA THR A 270 -10.59 33.24 -18.82
C THR A 270 -11.72 32.23 -18.90
N TYR A 271 -11.49 31.07 -19.54
CA TYR A 271 -12.50 30.02 -19.62
C TYR A 271 -12.83 29.45 -18.24
N VAL A 272 -11.85 29.15 -17.38
CA VAL A 272 -12.14 28.69 -16.01
C VAL A 272 -12.99 29.72 -15.25
N GLY A 273 -12.66 31.01 -15.36
CA GLY A 273 -13.43 32.10 -14.78
C GLY A 273 -14.88 32.14 -15.30
N ILE A 274 -15.07 32.08 -16.62
CA ILE A 274 -16.40 32.09 -17.24
C ILE A 274 -17.23 30.88 -16.78
N TYR A 275 -16.64 29.68 -16.75
CA TYR A 275 -17.34 28.50 -16.26
C TYR A 275 -17.76 28.68 -14.80
N LEU A 276 -16.87 29.16 -13.93
CA LEU A 276 -17.21 29.44 -12.53
C LEU A 276 -18.29 30.52 -12.39
N ASP A 277 -18.27 31.57 -13.22
CA ASP A 277 -19.27 32.64 -13.18
C ASP A 277 -20.66 32.14 -13.60
N VAL A 278 -20.73 31.20 -14.55
CA VAL A 278 -22.01 30.70 -15.09
C VAL A 278 -22.57 29.54 -14.28
N GLY A 279 -21.74 28.55 -13.93
CA GLY A 279 -22.19 27.35 -13.20
C GLY A 279 -21.94 27.39 -11.69
N GLY A 280 -21.24 28.41 -11.18
CA GLY A 280 -20.91 28.54 -9.76
C GLY A 280 -20.05 27.40 -9.23
N LEU A 281 -19.89 27.37 -7.90
CA LEU A 281 -19.20 26.26 -7.22
C LEU A 281 -19.98 24.94 -7.30
N GLN A 282 -21.31 25.02 -7.46
CA GLN A 282 -22.19 23.86 -7.42
C GLN A 282 -22.16 23.04 -8.72
N ALA A 283 -22.16 23.68 -9.90
CA ALA A 283 -22.03 22.95 -11.17
C ALA A 283 -20.57 22.91 -11.65
N SER A 284 -19.92 24.07 -11.78
CA SER A 284 -18.55 24.16 -12.34
C SER A 284 -17.50 23.68 -11.35
N GLY A 285 -17.65 24.00 -10.06
CA GLY A 285 -16.75 23.53 -9.01
C GLY A 285 -16.78 22.01 -8.84
N VAL A 286 -17.99 21.42 -8.76
CA VAL A 286 -18.14 19.95 -8.69
C VAL A 286 -17.69 19.27 -9.99
N GLY A 287 -17.99 19.84 -11.15
CA GLY A 287 -17.52 19.33 -12.45
C GLY A 287 -15.99 19.34 -12.56
N LEU A 288 -15.34 20.41 -12.10
CA LEU A 288 -13.88 20.49 -12.05
C LEU A 288 -13.28 19.48 -11.06
N LEU A 289 -13.89 19.34 -9.87
CA LEU A 289 -13.48 18.33 -8.90
C LEU A 289 -13.55 16.92 -9.51
N ALA A 290 -14.65 16.61 -10.20
CA ALA A 290 -14.83 15.33 -10.89
C ALA A 290 -13.78 15.13 -11.99
N LEU A 291 -13.48 16.18 -12.77
CA LEU A 291 -12.45 16.15 -13.82
C LEU A 291 -11.05 15.88 -13.27
N LEU A 292 -10.72 16.44 -12.11
CA LEU A 292 -9.39 16.27 -11.50
C LEU A 292 -9.25 14.94 -10.75
N THR A 293 -10.36 14.35 -10.29
CA THR A 293 -10.32 13.16 -9.42
C THR A 293 -10.59 11.84 -10.14
N TRP A 294 -11.28 11.82 -11.29
CA TRP A 294 -11.56 10.58 -12.03
C TRP A 294 -10.32 9.74 -12.44
N PRO A 295 -9.12 10.32 -12.72
CA PRO A 295 -7.96 9.52 -13.09
C PRO A 295 -7.45 8.63 -11.95
N LEU A 296 -7.70 9.01 -10.69
CA LEU A 296 -7.22 8.27 -9.53
C LEU A 296 -7.85 6.87 -9.40
N PRO A 297 -9.19 6.71 -9.34
CA PRO A 297 -9.80 5.39 -9.32
C PRO A 297 -9.56 4.61 -10.62
N PHE A 298 -9.37 5.31 -11.75
CA PHE A 298 -9.01 4.67 -13.01
C PHE A 298 -7.61 4.03 -12.94
N GLY A 299 -6.63 4.77 -12.43
CA GLY A 299 -5.28 4.26 -12.28
C GLY A 299 -5.20 3.10 -11.28
N LEU A 300 -5.97 3.16 -10.19
CA LEU A 300 -6.16 2.04 -9.28
C LEU A 300 -6.76 0.82 -10.00
N LEU A 301 -7.83 1.01 -10.77
CA LEU A 301 -8.44 -0.07 -11.54
C LEU A 301 -7.45 -0.71 -12.52
N ALA A 302 -6.72 0.12 -13.28
CA ALA A 302 -5.72 -0.33 -14.24
C ALA A 302 -4.62 -1.17 -13.57
N TYR A 303 -4.16 -0.75 -12.39
CA TYR A 303 -3.20 -1.51 -11.60
C TYR A 303 -3.75 -2.86 -11.15
N HIS A 304 -5.00 -2.92 -10.67
CA HIS A 304 -5.62 -4.18 -10.30
C HIS A 304 -5.91 -5.09 -11.52
N VAL A 305 -6.18 -4.53 -12.70
CA VAL A 305 -6.25 -5.28 -13.96
C VAL A 305 -4.89 -5.91 -14.30
N TYR A 306 -3.80 -5.15 -14.15
CA TYR A 306 -2.44 -5.67 -14.30
C TYR A 306 -2.16 -6.82 -13.31
N LEU A 307 -2.55 -6.69 -12.04
CA LEU A 307 -2.38 -7.76 -11.05
C LEU A 307 -3.14 -9.04 -11.44
N ILE A 308 -4.35 -8.90 -11.98
CA ILE A 308 -5.13 -10.04 -12.49
C ILE A 308 -4.41 -10.69 -13.67
N TRP A 309 -3.94 -9.89 -14.64
CA TRP A 309 -3.16 -10.38 -15.78
C TRP A 309 -1.89 -11.12 -15.33
N ALA A 310 -1.18 -10.58 -14.35
CA ALA A 310 0.01 -11.20 -13.77
C ALA A 310 -0.30 -12.38 -12.81
N GLY A 311 -1.58 -12.66 -12.53
CA GLY A 311 -2.00 -13.77 -11.67
C GLY A 311 -1.74 -13.57 -10.18
N MET A 312 -1.45 -12.34 -9.73
CA MET A 312 -1.04 -12.01 -8.36
C MET A 312 -2.02 -11.06 -7.65
N THR A 313 -1.85 -10.95 -6.34
CA THR A 313 -2.52 -9.99 -5.45
C THR A 313 -1.56 -8.87 -5.08
N THR A 314 -2.06 -7.75 -4.54
CA THR A 314 -1.20 -6.68 -4.01
C THR A 314 -0.28 -7.18 -2.90
N ASN A 315 -0.75 -8.12 -2.09
CA ASN A 315 0.07 -8.73 -1.04
C ASN A 315 1.22 -9.56 -1.62
N GLU A 316 1.00 -10.26 -2.73
CA GLU A 316 2.05 -11.03 -3.41
C GLU A 316 3.02 -10.12 -4.15
N SER A 317 2.54 -9.07 -4.81
CA SER A 317 3.44 -8.11 -5.47
C SER A 317 4.37 -7.44 -4.45
N GLY A 318 3.88 -7.12 -3.25
CA GLY A 318 4.70 -6.60 -2.16
C GLY A 318 5.74 -7.61 -1.66
N LYS A 319 5.36 -8.88 -1.51
CA LYS A 319 6.34 -9.94 -1.19
C LYS A 319 7.42 -10.08 -2.26
N TRP A 320 7.05 -9.99 -3.53
CA TRP A 320 8.01 -10.04 -4.63
C TRP A 320 8.96 -8.84 -4.64
N SER A 321 8.47 -7.63 -4.31
CA SER A 321 9.35 -6.47 -4.18
C SER A 321 10.31 -6.60 -3.00
N ASP A 322 9.82 -7.08 -1.84
CA ASP A 322 10.69 -7.34 -0.69
C ASP A 322 11.77 -8.39 -1.06
N TRP A 323 11.39 -9.43 -1.82
CA TRP A 323 12.32 -10.42 -2.35
C TRP A 323 13.37 -9.81 -3.30
N GLN A 324 12.98 -8.85 -4.13
CA GLN A 324 13.90 -8.16 -5.04
C GLN A 324 14.86 -7.24 -4.27
N GLU A 325 14.36 -6.53 -3.25
CA GLU A 325 15.17 -5.69 -2.35
C GLU A 325 16.18 -6.56 -1.59
N ASP A 326 15.73 -7.65 -0.96
CA ASP A 326 16.60 -8.61 -0.28
C ASP A 326 17.69 -9.18 -1.20
N MET A 327 17.36 -9.48 -2.46
CA MET A 327 18.33 -9.97 -3.45
C MET A 327 19.30 -8.88 -3.95
N ALA A 328 18.94 -7.61 -3.79
CA ALA A 328 19.76 -6.46 -4.18
C ALA A 328 20.65 -5.97 -3.03
N GLU A 329 20.16 -6.02 -1.78
CA GLU A 329 20.87 -5.61 -0.57
C GLU A 329 21.81 -6.70 -0.04
N GLU A 330 21.35 -7.95 -0.03
CA GLU A 330 22.18 -9.09 0.24
C GLU A 330 22.56 -9.73 -1.10
N SER A 331 23.85 -9.90 -1.37
CA SER A 331 24.35 -10.82 -2.40
C SER A 331 23.97 -12.26 -2.03
N ARG A 332 22.68 -12.61 -2.09
CA ARG A 332 22.18 -13.94 -1.77
C ARG A 332 22.52 -14.87 -2.93
N HIS A 333 23.40 -15.82 -2.66
CA HIS A 333 23.76 -16.85 -3.60
C HIS A 333 22.55 -17.79 -3.77
N ILE A 334 21.97 -17.85 -4.97
CA ILE A 334 20.95 -18.85 -5.27
C ILE A 334 21.66 -20.20 -5.44
N LEU A 335 21.43 -21.12 -4.49
CA LEU A 335 21.96 -22.48 -4.58
C LEU A 335 21.17 -23.30 -5.60
N ILE A 336 21.79 -23.53 -6.75
CA ILE A 336 21.27 -24.40 -7.80
C ILE A 336 22.01 -25.73 -7.73
N ARG A 337 21.30 -26.80 -7.35
CA ARG A 337 21.86 -28.15 -7.35
C ARG A 337 21.81 -28.74 -8.76
N THR A 338 22.98 -28.92 -9.38
CA THR A 338 23.11 -29.60 -10.67
C THR A 338 23.56 -31.04 -10.46
N ALA A 339 23.06 -31.97 -11.28
CA ALA A 339 23.43 -33.39 -11.18
C ALA A 339 24.91 -33.65 -11.50
N SER A 340 25.52 -32.80 -12.34
CA SER A 340 26.92 -32.87 -12.75
C SER A 340 27.89 -32.10 -11.84
N GLY A 341 27.36 -31.32 -10.88
CA GLY A 341 28.15 -30.38 -10.07
C GLY A 341 28.75 -29.21 -10.86
N GLN A 342 28.47 -29.09 -12.17
CA GLN A 342 28.89 -27.97 -13.00
C GLN A 342 27.81 -26.88 -13.04
N PRO A 343 28.16 -25.60 -13.23
CA PRO A 343 27.18 -24.52 -13.34
C PRO A 343 26.21 -24.76 -14.52
N PRO A 344 24.92 -24.39 -14.39
CA PRO A 344 23.95 -24.56 -15.47
C PRO A 344 24.35 -23.72 -16.68
N ARG A 345 24.38 -24.32 -17.88
CA ARG A 345 24.66 -23.58 -19.13
C ARG A 345 23.51 -22.70 -19.59
N THR A 346 22.29 -22.95 -19.09
CA THR A 346 21.08 -22.19 -19.41
C THR A 346 20.18 -22.08 -18.18
N LEU A 347 19.66 -20.87 -17.93
CA LEU A 347 18.69 -20.61 -16.86
C LEU A 347 17.26 -20.52 -17.40
N PRO A 348 16.25 -21.02 -16.67
CA PRO A 348 14.84 -20.76 -16.98
C PRO A 348 14.54 -19.26 -17.04
N SER A 349 13.60 -18.86 -17.91
CA SER A 349 13.27 -17.44 -18.17
C SER A 349 12.94 -16.63 -16.91
N ARG A 350 12.39 -17.28 -15.87
CA ARG A 350 12.04 -16.64 -14.58
C ARG A 350 13.24 -16.41 -13.65
N ILE A 351 14.34 -17.14 -13.84
CA ILE A 351 15.57 -17.00 -13.05
C ILE A 351 16.55 -16.08 -13.78
N ARG A 352 16.57 -16.09 -15.12
CA ARG A 352 17.40 -15.20 -15.94
C ARG A 352 17.14 -13.71 -15.65
N SER A 353 15.91 -13.35 -15.27
CA SER A 353 15.59 -11.95 -14.92
C SER A 353 16.17 -11.49 -13.58
N VAL A 354 16.68 -12.40 -12.76
CA VAL A 354 17.14 -12.10 -11.38
C VAL A 354 18.55 -12.60 -11.06
N ALA A 355 19.15 -13.46 -11.90
CA ALA A 355 20.50 -13.99 -11.72
C ALA A 355 21.39 -13.59 -12.90
N LYS A 356 22.65 -13.22 -12.62
CA LYS A 356 23.66 -12.96 -13.66
C LYS A 356 24.18 -14.30 -14.18
N GLU A 357 24.19 -14.50 -15.50
CA GLU A 357 24.58 -15.77 -16.12
C GLU A 357 26.07 -16.13 -15.87
N ASP A 358 26.89 -15.16 -15.49
CA ASP A 358 28.34 -15.34 -15.31
C ASP A 358 28.78 -15.34 -13.84
N SER A 359 27.84 -15.24 -12.88
CA SER A 359 28.15 -15.09 -11.45
C SER A 359 28.08 -16.40 -10.66
N PHE A 360 28.33 -17.55 -11.30
CA PHE A 360 28.25 -18.85 -10.63
C PHE A 360 29.53 -19.20 -9.91
N GLU A 361 29.44 -19.38 -8.60
CA GLU A 361 30.53 -19.93 -7.78
C GLU A 361 30.17 -21.34 -7.27
N ARG A 362 31.14 -22.24 -7.28
CA ARG A 362 30.95 -23.60 -6.75
C ARG A 362 31.16 -23.57 -5.24
N VAL A 363 30.10 -23.91 -4.48
CA VAL A 363 30.18 -23.99 -3.02
C VAL A 363 30.11 -25.45 -2.56
N TRP A 364 31.05 -25.85 -1.69
CA TRP A 364 31.20 -27.23 -1.20
C TRP A 364 30.56 -27.46 0.17
N ASN A 365 30.21 -26.40 0.90
CA ASN A 365 29.58 -26.46 2.22
C ASN A 365 28.39 -25.51 2.30
N LEU A 366 27.22 -26.00 2.73
CA LEU A 366 26.03 -25.17 2.94
C LEU A 366 26.23 -24.12 4.03
N ALA A 367 27.11 -24.38 5.02
CA ALA A 367 27.47 -23.42 6.06
C ALA A 367 28.31 -22.24 5.54
N ALA A 368 28.88 -22.36 4.34
CA ALA A 368 29.58 -21.26 3.68
C ALA A 368 28.63 -20.32 2.91
N VAL A 369 27.32 -20.65 2.88
CA VAL A 369 26.29 -19.83 2.26
C VAL A 369 25.35 -19.33 3.36
N GLU A 370 25.57 -18.10 3.81
CA GLU A 370 24.56 -17.42 4.61
C GLU A 370 23.29 -17.25 3.76
N ASN A 371 22.15 -17.71 4.28
CA ASN A 371 20.81 -17.56 3.69
C ASN A 371 20.53 -18.38 2.41
N VAL A 372 20.34 -19.69 2.57
CA VAL A 372 20.06 -20.65 1.48
C VAL A 372 18.57 -20.72 1.11
N LYS A 373 18.24 -20.52 -0.18
CA LYS A 373 16.95 -20.94 -0.75
C LYS A 373 17.13 -21.99 -1.85
N VAL A 374 16.60 -23.18 -1.60
CA VAL A 374 16.75 -24.35 -2.49
C VAL A 374 15.64 -24.37 -3.54
N ILE A 375 16.00 -24.30 -4.82
CA ILE A 375 15.08 -24.54 -5.95
C ILE A 375 15.36 -25.94 -6.49
N MET A 376 14.42 -26.86 -6.30
CA MET A 376 14.50 -28.22 -6.88
C MET A 376 13.89 -28.23 -8.29
N PRO A 377 14.53 -28.86 -9.28
CA PRO A 377 13.99 -28.96 -10.64
C PRO A 377 12.78 -29.91 -10.70
N SER A 378 11.79 -29.55 -11.53
CA SER A 378 10.47 -30.20 -11.63
C SER A 378 10.44 -31.62 -12.24
N ASN A 379 11.57 -32.19 -12.66
CA ASN A 379 11.61 -33.42 -13.46
C ASN A 379 11.93 -34.71 -12.68
N GLN A 380 11.71 -34.75 -11.37
CA GLN A 380 11.86 -35.97 -10.54
C GLN A 380 10.55 -36.32 -9.79
N LEU A 381 9.40 -36.05 -10.41
CA LEU A 381 8.09 -36.51 -9.96
C LEU A 381 7.68 -37.77 -10.73
N SER A 382 8.43 -38.86 -10.59
CA SER A 382 7.85 -40.18 -10.84
C SER A 382 8.62 -41.28 -10.11
N LYS A 383 7.88 -41.98 -9.23
CA LYS A 383 8.16 -43.32 -8.69
C LYS A 383 9.30 -43.41 -7.66
N SER A 384 8.95 -43.26 -6.38
CA SER A 384 9.25 -44.32 -5.42
C SER A 384 8.27 -44.29 -4.24
N SER A 385 7.81 -45.48 -3.89
CA SER A 385 7.00 -45.82 -2.73
C SER A 385 7.78 -45.55 -1.45
N THR A 386 7.66 -44.35 -0.88
CA THR A 386 8.20 -44.03 0.46
C THR A 386 7.37 -42.94 1.13
N SER A 387 6.05 -43.16 1.21
CA SER A 387 5.06 -42.20 1.72
C SER A 387 5.02 -42.05 3.24
N GLN A 388 5.88 -42.75 4.01
CA GLN A 388 5.92 -42.62 5.48
C GLN A 388 7.24 -42.04 6.04
N GLN A 389 8.39 -42.24 5.39
CA GLN A 389 9.66 -41.62 5.83
C GLN A 389 9.86 -40.18 5.31
N GLN A 390 9.22 -39.78 4.20
CA GLN A 390 9.34 -38.41 3.67
C GLN A 390 8.59 -37.34 4.49
N VAL A 391 7.66 -37.73 5.36
CA VAL A 391 6.95 -36.81 6.26
C VAL A 391 7.84 -36.38 7.43
N GLN A 392 8.73 -37.25 7.91
CA GLN A 392 9.62 -36.95 9.05
C GLN A 392 10.83 -36.09 8.63
N GLN A 393 11.45 -36.35 7.47
CA GLN A 393 12.56 -35.52 6.97
C GLN A 393 12.10 -34.12 6.51
N SER A 394 10.88 -33.99 5.97
CA SER A 394 10.33 -32.67 5.60
C SER A 394 9.95 -31.81 6.81
N GLN A 395 9.58 -32.43 7.94
CA GLN A 395 9.40 -31.73 9.23
C GLN A 395 10.72 -31.31 9.89
N GLN A 396 11.84 -31.95 9.54
CA GLN A 396 13.15 -31.63 10.11
C GLN A 396 13.87 -30.55 9.29
N HIS A 397 13.64 -30.49 7.97
CA HIS A 397 14.21 -29.44 7.12
C HIS A 397 13.33 -28.18 7.01
N ALA A 398 12.03 -28.26 7.33
CA ALA A 398 11.18 -27.09 7.51
C ALA A 398 11.44 -26.34 8.83
N ARG A 399 12.25 -26.90 9.75
CA ARG A 399 12.65 -26.26 11.01
C ARG A 399 13.75 -25.21 10.85
N ASP A 400 14.53 -25.26 9.77
CA ASP A 400 15.66 -24.35 9.53
C ASP A 400 15.38 -23.27 8.47
N VAL A 401 14.13 -23.16 7.99
CA VAL A 401 13.75 -22.06 7.10
C VAL A 401 13.36 -20.87 7.95
N GLU A 402 14.27 -19.90 8.02
CA GLU A 402 14.01 -18.57 8.55
C GLU A 402 12.82 -17.95 7.82
N THR A 403 11.64 -18.04 8.43
CA THR A 403 10.43 -17.40 7.90
C THR A 403 10.40 -15.98 8.44
N SER A 404 10.95 -15.05 7.64
CA SER A 404 10.70 -13.62 7.83
C SER A 404 9.20 -13.35 7.67
N GLU A 405 8.46 -13.26 8.79
CA GLU A 405 7.11 -12.74 8.78
C GLU A 405 7.16 -11.21 8.84
N HIS A 406 7.01 -10.56 7.69
CA HIS A 406 6.78 -9.12 7.63
C HIS A 406 5.32 -8.81 7.99
N HIS A 407 5.12 -8.13 9.13
CA HIS A 407 3.84 -7.54 9.50
C HIS A 407 3.62 -6.23 8.74
N ALA A 408 3.47 -6.29 7.41
CA ALA A 408 3.05 -5.13 6.63
C ALA A 408 1.51 -5.04 6.60
N SER A 409 0.94 -4.03 7.27
CA SER A 409 -0.41 -3.55 6.99
C SER A 409 -0.34 -2.65 5.75
N ALA A 410 -0.47 -3.24 4.56
CA ALA A 410 -0.66 -2.45 3.36
C ALA A 410 -2.07 -1.84 3.42
N ASN A 411 -2.17 -0.58 3.82
CA ASN A 411 -3.31 0.25 3.48
C ASN A 411 -3.18 0.61 2.01
N ALA A 412 -4.24 0.40 1.23
CA ALA A 412 -4.31 0.89 -0.14
C ALA A 412 -4.46 2.42 -0.15
N SER A 413 -3.35 3.11 0.13
CA SER A 413 -3.03 4.36 -0.53
C SER A 413 -2.45 3.99 -1.90
N ALA A 414 -3.20 4.31 -2.95
CA ALA A 414 -2.90 4.03 -4.34
C ALA A 414 -1.42 4.19 -4.71
N GLY A 415 -0.85 3.15 -5.32
CA GLY A 415 0.41 3.24 -6.02
C GLY A 415 0.38 2.37 -7.26
N LEU A 416 0.13 3.01 -8.41
CA LEU A 416 0.34 2.41 -9.72
C LEU A 416 1.81 2.02 -9.85
N ASN A 417 2.11 0.80 -10.31
CA ASN A 417 3.47 0.36 -10.56
C ASN A 417 3.77 0.28 -12.07
N LEU A 418 4.65 1.18 -12.53
CA LEU A 418 5.38 1.13 -13.79
C LEU A 418 6.81 1.59 -13.45
N ASN A 419 7.66 0.68 -12.97
CA ASN A 419 9.11 0.82 -12.69
C ASN A 419 9.63 2.07 -11.93
N ILE A 420 8.72 2.90 -11.41
CA ILE A 420 8.97 4.19 -10.75
C ILE A 420 8.31 4.23 -9.37
N PHE A 421 7.69 3.15 -8.86
CA PHE A 421 6.73 3.26 -7.73
C PHE A 421 6.83 2.24 -6.58
N GLY A 422 7.97 1.57 -6.40
CA GLY A 422 8.23 0.73 -5.23
C GLY A 422 8.19 1.48 -3.89
N ALA A 423 8.43 2.80 -3.91
CA ALA A 423 8.47 3.57 -2.67
C ALA A 423 7.10 3.73 -2.01
N LEU A 424 5.96 3.52 -2.70
CA LEU A 424 4.65 3.97 -2.23
C LEU A 424 4.15 3.30 -0.92
N SER A 425 4.65 2.11 -0.60
CA SER A 425 4.25 1.31 0.57
C SER A 425 4.74 1.83 1.93
N GLY A 426 5.79 2.67 1.97
CA GLY A 426 6.50 3.00 3.21
C GLY A 426 6.01 4.23 4.00
N ALA A 427 5.07 5.04 3.48
CA ALA A 427 4.73 6.32 4.14
C ALA A 427 3.80 6.17 5.35
N PHE A 428 3.10 5.05 5.46
CA PHE A 428 2.15 4.75 6.53
C PHE A 428 2.15 3.25 6.86
N SER A 429 3.32 2.61 6.85
CA SER A 429 3.48 1.21 7.25
C SER A 429 4.65 1.10 8.23
N SER A 430 4.38 0.84 9.51
CA SER A 430 5.42 0.37 10.42
C SER A 430 5.84 -1.03 9.96
N LYS A 431 7.07 -1.21 9.47
CA LYS A 431 7.62 -2.54 9.22
C LYS A 431 8.07 -3.12 10.58
N SER A 432 7.35 -4.12 11.07
CA SER A 432 7.83 -5.01 12.13
C SER A 432 8.28 -6.30 11.47
N LYS A 433 9.56 -6.65 11.65
CA LYS A 433 10.17 -7.92 11.25
C LYS A 433 10.22 -8.79 12.50
N LYS A 434 9.48 -9.89 12.50
CA LYS A 434 9.53 -10.86 13.59
C LYS A 434 10.31 -12.08 13.12
N THR A 435 11.52 -12.24 13.64
CA THR A 435 12.37 -13.42 13.46
C THR A 435 12.08 -14.40 14.59
N THR A 436 11.79 -15.66 14.26
CA THR A 436 11.58 -16.70 15.26
C THR A 436 12.64 -17.78 15.07
N HIS A 437 13.59 -17.84 15.99
CA HIS A 437 14.59 -18.89 16.06
C HIS A 437 14.01 -20.04 16.87
N THR A 438 13.94 -21.23 16.27
CA THR A 438 13.54 -22.45 16.97
C THR A 438 14.79 -23.25 17.25
N ASN A 439 15.12 -23.41 18.52
CA ASN A 439 16.26 -24.19 18.96
C ASN A 439 16.00 -25.69 18.75
N ALA A 440 17.07 -26.48 18.68
CA ALA A 440 17.00 -27.93 18.47
C ALA A 440 16.23 -28.70 19.56
N ASP A 441 16.06 -28.09 20.75
CA ASP A 441 15.30 -28.62 21.88
C ASP A 441 13.79 -28.33 21.81
N GLY A 442 13.32 -27.64 20.77
CA GLY A 442 11.92 -27.27 20.57
C GLY A 442 11.51 -25.96 21.27
N SER A 443 12.43 -25.27 21.94
CA SER A 443 12.19 -23.92 22.45
C SER A 443 12.26 -22.89 21.30
N SER A 444 11.37 -21.90 21.30
CA SER A 444 11.37 -20.84 20.28
C SER A 444 11.62 -19.47 20.91
N LEU A 445 12.63 -18.77 20.41
CA LEU A 445 12.93 -17.38 20.72
C LEU A 445 12.43 -16.51 19.57
N SER A 446 11.45 -15.64 19.84
CA SER A 446 10.96 -14.69 18.85
C SER A 446 11.48 -13.29 19.14
N GLN A 447 12.28 -12.75 18.24
CA GLN A 447 12.79 -11.40 18.28
C GLN A 447 11.96 -10.53 17.33
N GLU A 448 11.44 -9.41 17.82
CA GLU A 448 10.64 -8.48 17.03
C GLU A 448 11.44 -7.19 16.83
N GLU A 449 11.96 -6.99 15.62
CA GLU A 449 12.59 -5.75 15.21
C GLU A 449 11.52 -4.82 14.64
N LYS A 450 11.19 -3.77 15.39
CA LYS A 450 10.38 -2.66 14.88
C LYS A 450 11.29 -1.68 14.18
N HIS A 451 11.26 -1.68 12.85
CA HIS A 451 11.94 -0.67 12.07
C HIS A 451 11.00 0.53 11.91
N ASP A 452 11.08 1.46 12.85
CA ASP A 452 10.60 2.82 12.61
C ASP A 452 11.58 3.44 11.60
N GLN A 453 11.22 3.45 10.31
CA GLN A 453 11.99 4.13 9.25
C GLN A 453 11.98 5.68 9.39
N GLY A 454 12.05 6.18 10.63
CA GLY A 454 12.21 7.59 10.97
C GLY A 454 13.47 7.91 11.79
N MET A 455 14.28 6.94 12.23
CA MET A 455 15.42 7.23 13.13
C MET A 455 16.70 6.40 12.89
N ALA A 456 17.05 6.10 11.65
CA ALA A 456 18.35 5.49 11.34
C ALA A 456 19.09 6.31 10.27
N ASN A 457 19.48 7.54 10.62
CA ASN A 457 20.57 8.29 9.97
C ASN A 457 21.08 9.51 10.77
N ALA A 458 20.78 9.58 12.07
CA ALA A 458 21.29 10.64 12.97
C ALA A 458 22.42 10.16 13.90
N ALA A 459 22.76 8.86 13.92
CA ALA A 459 23.79 8.33 14.83
C ALA A 459 25.18 8.18 14.18
N ALA A 460 25.36 8.47 12.90
CA ALA A 460 26.62 8.22 12.18
C ALA A 460 27.48 9.46 11.89
N ARG A 461 27.08 10.67 12.28
CA ARG A 461 27.92 11.88 12.16
C ARG A 461 27.68 12.84 13.32
N GLY A 462 28.54 12.75 14.34
CA GLY A 462 28.54 13.67 15.47
C GLY A 462 29.54 13.27 16.55
N GLN A 463 30.83 13.26 16.24
CA GLN A 463 31.84 13.50 17.27
C GLN A 463 31.72 14.96 17.70
N GLY A 464 31.43 15.21 18.98
CA GLY A 464 31.39 16.57 19.52
C GLY A 464 30.65 16.65 20.86
N ASN A 465 31.42 16.76 21.95
CA ASN A 465 30.99 16.98 23.32
C ASN A 465 29.90 18.06 23.48
N ALA A 466 28.89 17.79 24.32
CA ALA A 466 28.27 18.80 25.17
C ALA A 466 27.58 18.15 26.39
N TYR A 467 27.83 18.74 27.55
CA TYR A 467 27.58 18.30 28.92
C TYR A 467 26.10 18.26 29.36
N ALA A 468 25.80 17.28 30.21
CA ALA A 468 24.99 17.28 31.44
C ALA A 468 23.70 18.12 31.59
N SER A 469 22.62 17.50 32.07
CA SER A 469 22.15 17.68 33.47
C SER A 469 21.06 16.68 33.85
N ALA A 470 21.03 16.40 35.15
CA ALA A 470 20.49 15.23 35.83
C ALA A 470 18.95 15.16 35.98
N GLY A 471 18.50 13.96 36.31
CA GLY A 471 17.17 13.65 36.82
C GLY A 471 16.98 12.16 37.08
N ALA A 472 17.96 11.50 37.72
CA ALA A 472 17.84 10.14 38.19
C ALA A 472 17.11 10.14 39.54
N GLU A 473 15.94 9.49 39.61
CA GLU A 473 15.35 9.07 40.87
C GLU A 473 15.36 7.55 40.90
N GLU A 474 16.28 7.04 41.72
CA GLU A 474 16.57 5.64 41.96
C GLU A 474 15.52 5.05 42.92
N ARG A 475 14.81 3.99 42.51
CA ARG A 475 14.05 3.16 43.44
C ARG A 475 14.39 1.69 43.21
N SER A 476 15.45 1.26 43.87
CA SER A 476 15.78 -0.14 44.11
C SER A 476 14.78 -0.73 45.10
N LEU A 477 14.22 -1.92 44.82
CA LEU A 477 13.65 -2.79 45.84
C LEU A 477 13.59 -4.25 45.35
N LYS A 478 14.64 -4.98 45.74
CA LYS A 478 14.69 -6.37 46.24
C LYS A 478 13.77 -7.42 45.59
N ALA A 479 14.44 -8.36 44.92
CA ALA A 479 13.99 -9.74 44.78
C ALA A 479 13.68 -10.36 46.15
N LYS A 480 12.47 -10.91 46.31
CA LYS A 480 12.15 -11.88 47.35
C LYS A 480 12.13 -13.26 46.72
N GLY A 481 13.09 -14.09 47.13
CA GLY A 481 13.02 -15.53 46.95
C GLY A 481 11.87 -16.12 47.77
N THR A 482 11.29 -17.19 47.26
CA THR A 482 10.44 -18.09 48.03
C THR A 482 10.75 -19.50 47.55
N GLU A 483 11.64 -20.18 48.28
CA GLU A 483 11.72 -21.63 48.25
C GLU A 483 10.58 -22.19 49.10
N VAL A 484 9.77 -23.09 48.55
CA VAL A 484 9.18 -24.20 49.31
C VAL A 484 9.00 -25.40 48.38
N GLY A 485 9.64 -26.51 48.74
CA GLY A 485 9.01 -27.83 48.67
C GLY A 485 9.48 -28.78 47.58
N GLN A 486 10.53 -29.54 47.87
CA GLN A 486 10.71 -30.89 47.32
C GLN A 486 9.45 -31.73 47.59
N LYS A 487 8.85 -32.28 46.52
CA LYS A 487 8.14 -33.57 46.59
C LYS A 487 8.57 -34.43 45.41
N ALA A 488 9.07 -35.60 45.75
CA ALA A 488 9.50 -36.64 44.84
C ALA A 488 8.31 -37.48 44.33
N VAL A 489 8.58 -38.22 43.23
CA VAL A 489 7.81 -39.36 42.69
C VAL A 489 6.54 -38.92 41.91
N GLN A 490 6.32 -39.22 40.63
CA GLN A 490 6.45 -40.50 39.95
C GLN A 490 6.49 -40.27 38.42
N GLY A 491 7.41 -40.94 37.72
CA GLY A 491 7.47 -40.91 36.27
C GLY A 491 6.30 -41.65 35.63
N LYS A 492 5.61 -41.01 34.68
CA LYS A 492 4.84 -41.68 33.63
C LYS A 492 5.52 -41.42 32.30
N ARG A 493 6.13 -42.48 31.75
CA ARG A 493 6.66 -42.58 30.39
C ARG A 493 5.45 -42.85 29.50
N VAL A 494 5.17 -41.98 28.52
CA VAL A 494 4.14 -42.22 27.50
C VAL A 494 4.85 -42.50 26.19
N ASP A 495 4.52 -43.64 25.62
CA ASP A 495 5.03 -44.21 24.39
C ASP A 495 4.32 -43.67 23.14
N HIS A 496 5.01 -43.77 22.02
CA HIS A 496 4.80 -43.07 20.75
C HIS A 496 3.71 -43.70 19.86
N LEU A 497 2.80 -44.50 20.45
CA LEU A 497 1.73 -45.18 19.75
C LEU A 497 0.44 -44.99 20.55
N GLY A 498 -0.24 -43.87 20.30
CA GLY A 498 -1.49 -43.50 20.95
C GLY A 498 -2.62 -44.52 20.70
N ILE A 499 -2.72 -45.50 21.57
CA ILE A 499 -3.92 -46.29 21.81
C ILE A 499 -4.33 -46.03 23.27
N GLU A 500 -5.54 -45.48 23.42
CA GLU A 500 -6.14 -45.07 24.70
C GLU A 500 -6.52 -46.28 25.57
N ALA A 501 -6.46 -46.07 26.89
CA ALA A 501 -7.32 -46.73 27.86
C ALA A 501 -7.83 -45.68 28.85
#